data_AF-A0A0F5Y6P5-F1
#
_entry.id   AF-A0A0F5Y6P5-F1
#
_cell.length_a   1.000
_cell.length_b   1.000
_cell.length_c   1.000
_cell.angle_alpha   90.00
_cell.angle_beta   90.00
_cell.angle_gamma   90.00
#
_symmetry.space_group_name_H-M   'P 1'
#
loop_
_entity.id
_entity.type
_entity.pdbx_description
1 polymer ?
#
loop_
_entity_poly.entity_id
_entity_poly.type
_entity_poly.pdbx_seq_one_letter_code
_entity_poly.pdbx_strand_id
1 'polypeptide(L)'
;MGKWGSSVLSDRIQYWRKRQAQQKAQNQRMVLQARSQLVEIVNVLVEKFNVTKVIVFGSLVKDKFTAESDIDIAVEGIRKQDFFTALSAVNRLTDRWVDLKPIEDLEPHFRQRVLETGECIYEADFSKSSSGTDH
;
A
#
# COMPACT_ATOMS: atom_id res chain seq x y z
N MET A 1 -21.26 54.71 -2.18
CA MET A 1 -21.50 53.31 -1.76
C MET A 1 -20.29 52.45 -2.13
N GLY A 2 -19.57 51.92 -1.13
CA GLY A 2 -18.28 51.25 -1.32
C GLY A 2 -18.40 49.81 -1.84
N LYS A 3 -17.59 49.48 -2.86
CA LYS A 3 -17.36 48.12 -3.35
C LYS A 3 -16.30 47.44 -2.47
N TRP A 4 -16.72 46.77 -1.40
CA TRP A 4 -15.85 45.93 -0.59
C TRP A 4 -16.47 44.53 -0.50
N GLY A 5 -16.02 43.60 -1.35
CA GLY A 5 -16.53 42.22 -1.32
C GLY A 5 -15.87 41.25 -2.29
N SER A 6 -15.34 41.73 -3.42
CA SER A 6 -14.78 40.83 -4.46
C SER A 6 -13.34 40.37 -4.18
N SER A 7 -12.48 41.22 -3.61
CA SER A 7 -11.04 40.93 -3.40
C SER A 7 -10.76 39.85 -2.34
N VAL A 8 -11.49 39.85 -1.23
CA VAL A 8 -11.24 38.91 -0.11
C VAL A 8 -11.65 37.48 -0.47
N LEU A 9 -12.71 37.33 -1.28
CA LEU A 9 -13.16 36.04 -1.81
C LEU A 9 -12.19 35.47 -2.84
N SER A 10 -11.63 36.32 -3.73
CA SER A 10 -10.61 35.89 -4.70
C SER A 10 -9.31 35.46 -4.03
N ASP A 11 -8.84 36.19 -3.02
CA ASP A 11 -7.60 35.86 -2.30
C ASP A 11 -7.73 34.53 -1.54
N ARG A 12 -8.91 34.30 -0.95
CA ARG A 12 -9.25 33.03 -0.30
C ARG A 12 -9.28 31.87 -1.30
N ILE A 13 -9.92 32.03 -2.46
CA ILE A 13 -9.96 30.99 -3.51
C ILE A 13 -8.55 30.65 -4.02
N GLN A 14 -7.69 31.67 -4.23
CA GLN A 14 -6.30 31.45 -4.67
C GLN A 14 -5.48 30.76 -3.59
N TYR A 15 -5.64 31.16 -2.32
CA TYR A 15 -5.01 30.48 -1.18
C TYR A 15 -5.41 29.00 -1.09
N TRP A 16 -6.70 28.68 -1.21
CA TRP A 16 -7.19 27.30 -1.21
C TRP A 16 -6.64 26.48 -2.37
N ARG A 17 -6.60 27.04 -3.59
CA ARG A 17 -6.03 26.38 -4.77
C ARG A 17 -4.54 26.09 -4.60
N LYS A 18 -3.76 27.05 -4.09
CA LYS A 18 -2.33 26.88 -3.82
C LYS A 18 -2.09 25.81 -2.75
N ARG A 19 -2.88 25.83 -1.66
CA ARG A 19 -2.81 24.78 -0.63
C ARG A 19 -3.18 23.41 -1.15
N GLN A 20 -4.21 23.28 -2.00
CA GLN A 20 -4.57 22.01 -2.60
C GLN A 20 -3.46 21.47 -3.53
N ALA A 21 -2.85 22.33 -4.34
CA ALA A 21 -1.75 21.94 -5.20
C ALA A 21 -0.52 21.48 -4.39
N GLN A 22 -0.18 22.22 -3.32
CA GLN A 22 0.90 21.85 -2.40
C GLN A 22 0.61 20.52 -1.68
N GLN A 23 -0.60 20.34 -1.17
CA GLN A 23 -1.01 19.09 -0.52
C GLN A 23 -0.94 17.91 -1.49
N LYS A 24 -1.41 18.09 -2.73
CA LYS A 24 -1.34 17.05 -3.76
C LYS A 24 0.10 16.67 -4.07
N ALA A 25 1.00 17.66 -4.23
CA ALA A 25 2.42 17.40 -4.48
C ALA A 25 3.09 16.68 -3.29
N GLN A 26 2.74 17.04 -2.06
CA GLN A 26 3.23 16.35 -0.86
C GLN A 26 2.73 14.90 -0.79
N ASN A 27 1.43 14.67 -1.02
CA ASN A 27 0.86 13.32 -1.02
C ASN A 27 1.51 12.46 -2.11
N GLN A 28 1.75 13.01 -3.31
CA GLN A 28 2.44 12.29 -4.39
C GLN A 28 3.85 11.86 -3.97
N ARG A 29 4.61 12.73 -3.29
CA ARG A 29 5.95 12.36 -2.78
C ARG A 29 5.86 11.24 -1.74
N MET A 30 4.86 11.28 -0.86
CA MET A 30 4.64 10.23 0.14
C MET A 30 4.26 8.90 -0.49
N VAL A 31 3.42 8.91 -1.54
CA VAL A 31 3.09 7.70 -2.32
C VAL A 31 4.34 7.10 -2.96
N LEU A 32 5.17 7.92 -3.60
CA LEU A 32 6.42 7.45 -4.22
C LEU A 32 7.37 6.85 -3.18
N GLN A 33 7.52 7.50 -2.02
CA GLN A 33 8.33 6.98 -0.93
C GLN A 33 7.80 5.63 -0.42
N ALA A 34 6.51 5.53 -0.11
CA ALA A 34 5.89 4.28 0.34
C ALA A 34 6.02 3.17 -0.71
N ARG A 35 5.83 3.49 -2.00
CA ARG A 35 6.03 2.52 -3.09
C ARG A 35 7.47 2.04 -3.21
N SER A 36 8.46 2.91 -2.97
CA SER A 36 9.86 2.47 -2.99
C SER A 36 10.19 1.47 -1.87
N GLN A 37 9.50 1.58 -0.72
CA GLN A 37 9.67 0.66 0.41
C GLN A 37 9.05 -0.72 0.15
N LEU A 38 8.05 -0.82 -0.73
CA LEU A 38 7.41 -2.10 -1.07
C LEU A 38 8.38 -3.12 -1.63
N VAL A 39 9.42 -2.69 -2.35
CA VAL A 39 10.42 -3.60 -2.95
C VAL A 39 11.08 -4.47 -1.87
N GLU A 40 11.61 -3.83 -0.82
CA GLU A 40 12.29 -4.55 0.25
C GLU A 40 11.31 -5.34 1.13
N ILE A 41 10.10 -4.80 1.35
CA ILE A 41 9.04 -5.51 2.08
C ILE A 41 8.66 -6.80 1.36
N VAL A 42 8.44 -6.75 0.04
CA VAL A 42 8.14 -7.93 -0.78
C VAL A 42 9.28 -8.93 -0.73
N ASN A 43 10.54 -8.49 -0.92
CA ASN A 43 11.69 -9.38 -0.85
C ASN A 43 11.75 -10.14 0.47
N VAL A 44 11.59 -9.46 1.61
CA VAL A 44 11.56 -10.10 2.93
C VAL A 44 10.40 -11.08 3.07
N LEU A 45 9.19 -10.72 2.62
CA LEU A 45 8.01 -11.59 2.68
C LEU A 45 8.18 -12.86 1.83
N VAL A 46 8.76 -12.73 0.64
CA VAL A 46 8.98 -13.84 -0.28
C VAL A 46 10.11 -14.73 0.22
N GLU A 47 11.31 -14.18 0.46
CA GLU A 47 12.51 -14.96 0.74
C GLU A 47 12.50 -15.61 2.13
N LYS A 48 11.96 -14.92 3.14
CA LYS A 48 12.02 -15.39 4.54
C LYS A 48 10.74 -16.09 4.99
N PHE A 49 9.61 -15.74 4.39
CA PHE A 49 8.30 -16.21 4.84
C PHE A 49 7.53 -17.00 3.77
N ASN A 50 8.13 -17.22 2.59
CA ASN A 50 7.59 -18.03 1.50
C ASN A 50 6.18 -17.59 1.07
N VAL A 51 5.90 -16.28 1.16
CA VAL A 51 4.66 -15.70 0.66
C VAL A 51 4.56 -15.93 -0.85
N THR A 52 3.39 -16.35 -1.31
CA THR A 52 3.15 -16.71 -2.72
C THR A 52 2.45 -15.60 -3.49
N LYS A 53 1.87 -14.63 -2.79
CA LYS A 53 1.17 -13.47 -3.37
C LYS A 53 1.26 -12.29 -2.44
N VAL A 54 1.49 -11.09 -2.99
CA VAL A 54 1.46 -9.83 -2.25
C VAL A 54 0.56 -8.84 -2.97
N ILE A 55 -0.47 -8.35 -2.26
CA ILE A 55 -1.42 -7.37 -2.76
C ILE A 55 -1.34 -6.12 -1.88
N VAL A 56 -1.08 -4.97 -2.50
CA VAL A 56 -1.22 -3.67 -1.82
C VAL A 56 -2.65 -3.19 -1.99
N PHE A 57 -3.25 -2.69 -0.91
CA PHE A 57 -4.60 -2.16 -0.96
C PHE A 57 -4.72 -0.85 -0.19
N GLY A 58 -5.94 -0.42 0.10
CA GLY A 58 -6.18 0.70 1.00
C GLY A 58 -5.74 2.04 0.43
N SER A 59 -5.13 2.87 1.27
CA SER A 59 -4.92 4.30 0.97
C SER A 59 -3.87 4.53 -0.13
N LEU A 60 -2.90 3.62 -0.27
CA LEU A 60 -1.82 3.70 -1.27
C LEU A 60 -2.30 3.43 -2.70
N VAL A 61 -3.43 2.72 -2.85
CA VAL A 61 -4.09 2.47 -4.14
C VAL A 61 -5.16 3.53 -4.46
N LYS A 62 -5.80 4.13 -3.43
CA LYS A 62 -6.98 5.01 -3.60
C LYS A 62 -6.68 6.50 -3.73
N ASP A 63 -5.44 6.91 -4.01
CA ASP A 63 -4.99 8.32 -4.05
C ASP A 63 -5.34 9.15 -2.79
N LYS A 64 -5.50 8.47 -1.65
CA LYS A 64 -5.85 9.06 -0.34
C LYS A 64 -4.71 8.90 0.68
N PHE A 65 -3.51 8.62 0.21
CA PHE A 65 -2.32 8.43 1.03
C PHE A 65 -1.82 9.76 1.61
N THR A 66 -1.54 9.76 2.91
CA THR A 66 -1.11 10.94 3.69
C THR A 66 0.09 10.60 4.57
N ALA A 67 0.57 11.58 5.36
CA ALA A 67 1.68 11.39 6.28
C ALA A 67 1.39 10.34 7.35
N GLU A 68 0.14 10.21 7.78
CA GLU A 68 -0.32 9.28 8.82
C GLU A 68 -0.84 7.96 8.25
N SER A 69 -0.71 7.75 6.94
CA SER A 69 -1.20 6.54 6.29
C SER A 69 -0.23 5.38 6.49
N ASP A 70 -0.80 4.25 6.90
CA ASP A 70 -0.15 2.94 6.96
C ASP A 70 0.00 2.35 5.55
N ILE A 71 0.90 1.38 5.42
CA ILE A 71 1.06 0.56 4.21
C ILE A 71 0.22 -0.71 4.39
N ASP A 72 -0.92 -0.77 3.72
CA ASP A 72 -1.85 -1.89 3.76
C ASP A 72 -1.40 -3.01 2.80
N ILE A 73 -1.05 -4.19 3.32
CA ILE A 73 -0.56 -5.33 2.52
C ILE A 73 -1.31 -6.60 2.89
N ALA A 74 -1.85 -7.30 1.89
CA ALA A 74 -2.41 -8.62 2.03
C ALA A 74 -1.47 -9.66 1.40
N VAL A 75 -1.26 -10.79 2.08
CA VAL A 75 -0.34 -11.84 1.65
C VAL A 75 -1.01 -13.21 1.63
N GLU A 76 -0.61 -14.06 0.68
CA GLU A 76 -1.03 -15.47 0.61
C GLU A 76 0.15 -16.39 0.98
N GLY A 77 -0.15 -17.52 1.62
CA GLY A 77 0.81 -18.59 1.90
C GLY A 77 1.65 -18.41 3.17
N ILE A 78 1.45 -17.31 3.92
CA ILE A 78 2.16 -17.13 5.19
C ILE A 78 1.70 -18.15 6.23
N ARG A 79 2.65 -18.86 6.84
CA ARG A 79 2.34 -19.80 7.91
C ARG A 79 1.92 -19.04 9.17
N LYS A 80 0.84 -19.48 9.83
CA LYS A 80 0.30 -18.82 11.05
C LYS A 80 1.34 -18.59 12.15
N GLN A 81 2.26 -19.54 12.33
CA GLN A 81 3.35 -19.45 13.32
C GLN A 81 4.40 -18.37 13.00
N ASP A 82 4.56 -17.98 11.73
CA ASP A 82 5.54 -17.00 11.30
C ASP A 82 4.96 -15.58 11.20
N PHE A 83 3.61 -15.44 11.29
CA PHE A 83 2.90 -14.19 11.04
C PHE A 83 3.46 -13.01 11.85
N PHE A 84 3.60 -13.17 13.18
CA PHE A 84 4.10 -12.10 14.03
C PHE A 84 5.58 -11.76 13.76
N THR A 85 6.38 -12.76 13.41
CA THR A 85 7.78 -12.56 13.00
C THR A 85 7.86 -11.78 11.69
N ALA A 86 7.01 -12.10 10.72
CA ALA A 86 6.90 -11.39 9.45
C ALA A 86 6.43 -9.94 9.65
N LEU A 87 5.34 -9.74 10.40
CA LEU A 87 4.82 -8.41 10.74
C LEU A 87 5.90 -7.54 11.39
N SER A 88 6.64 -8.11 12.35
CA SER A 88 7.74 -7.42 13.02
C SER A 88 8.92 -7.13 12.08
N ALA A 89 9.22 -8.03 11.14
CA ALA A 89 10.29 -7.85 10.17
C ALA A 89 9.99 -6.72 9.19
N VAL A 90 8.79 -6.69 8.61
CA VAL A 90 8.41 -5.65 7.64
C VAL A 90 8.28 -4.27 8.28
N ASN A 91 7.79 -4.18 9.52
CA ASN A 91 7.70 -2.91 10.26
C ASN A 91 9.07 -2.35 10.69
N ARG A 92 10.16 -3.14 10.62
CA ARG A 92 11.53 -2.63 10.83
C ARG A 92 12.16 -2.03 9.58
N LEU A 93 11.55 -2.24 8.40
CA LEU A 93 12.08 -1.75 7.12
C LEU A 93 11.66 -0.32 6.81
N THR A 94 10.71 0.23 7.57
CA THR A 94 10.11 1.53 7.30
C THR A 94 9.65 2.18 8.59
N ASP A 95 9.68 3.52 8.63
CA ASP A 95 9.11 4.30 9.74
C ASP A 95 7.57 4.37 9.69
N ARG A 96 6.95 3.81 8.64
CA ARG A 96 5.50 3.71 8.50
C ARG A 96 5.02 2.36 8.98
N TRP A 97 3.90 2.35 9.70
CA TRP A 97 3.28 1.09 10.06
C TRP A 97 2.86 0.31 8.81
N VAL A 98 3.16 -0.98 8.80
CA VAL A 98 2.73 -1.94 7.79
C VAL A 98 1.61 -2.78 8.39
N ASP A 99 0.39 -2.61 7.88
CA ASP A 99 -0.76 -3.46 8.23
C ASP A 99 -0.75 -4.71 7.34
N LEU A 100 -0.06 -5.75 7.83
CA LEU A 100 0.07 -7.04 7.14
C LEU A 100 -1.12 -7.95 7.48
N LYS A 101 -1.81 -8.46 6.44
CA LYS A 101 -2.96 -9.35 6.60
C LYS A 101 -2.81 -10.65 5.79
N PRO A 102 -2.94 -11.84 6.40
CA PRO A 102 -3.07 -13.09 5.64
C PRO A 102 -4.42 -13.11 4.91
N ILE A 103 -4.39 -13.33 3.59
CA ILE A 103 -5.59 -13.35 2.73
C ILE A 103 -6.57 -14.44 3.18
N GLU A 104 -6.04 -15.56 3.67
CA GLU A 104 -6.79 -16.73 4.13
C GLU A 104 -7.60 -16.45 5.40
N ASP A 105 -7.16 -15.49 6.22
CA ASP A 105 -7.81 -15.12 7.49
C ASP A 105 -8.71 -13.86 7.35
N LEU A 106 -8.86 -13.30 6.14
CA LEU A 106 -9.75 -12.17 5.89
C LEU A 106 -11.23 -12.59 5.84
N GLU A 107 -12.11 -11.73 6.37
CA GLU A 107 -13.56 -11.87 6.22
C GLU A 107 -13.94 -11.88 4.72
N PRO A 108 -14.88 -12.73 4.27
CA PRO A 108 -15.18 -12.93 2.85
C PRO A 108 -15.42 -11.66 2.02
N HIS A 109 -16.25 -10.72 2.49
CA HIS A 109 -16.51 -9.49 1.75
C HIS A 109 -15.29 -8.58 1.69
N PHE A 110 -14.51 -8.52 2.77
CA PHE A 110 -13.26 -7.77 2.78
C PHE A 110 -12.19 -8.41 1.88
N ARG A 111 -12.06 -9.75 1.92
CA ARG A 111 -11.16 -10.51 1.03
C ARG A 111 -11.48 -10.24 -0.43
N GLN A 112 -12.76 -10.33 -0.81
CA GLN A 112 -13.21 -10.04 -2.18
C GLN A 112 -12.79 -8.63 -2.60
N ARG A 113 -13.02 -7.63 -1.75
CA ARG A 113 -12.64 -6.24 -2.04
C ARG A 113 -11.14 -6.07 -2.22
N VAL A 114 -10.31 -6.73 -1.40
CA VAL A 114 -8.85 -6.70 -1.54
C VAL A 114 -8.42 -7.30 -2.87
N LEU A 115 -9.00 -8.45 -3.27
CA LEU A 115 -8.70 -9.11 -4.53
C LEU A 115 -9.14 -8.30 -5.76
N GLU A 116 -10.30 -7.63 -5.69
CA GLU A 116 -10.87 -6.87 -6.81
C GLU A 116 -10.24 -5.49 -7.00
N THR A 117 -9.85 -4.83 -5.90
CA THR A 117 -9.43 -3.41 -5.93
C THR A 117 -7.98 -3.19 -5.55
N GLY A 118 -7.32 -4.20 -5.01
CA GLY A 118 -5.90 -4.16 -4.69
C GLY A 118 -5.02 -4.28 -5.92
N GLU A 119 -3.77 -3.85 -5.77
CA GLU A 119 -2.72 -4.00 -6.77
C GLU A 119 -1.87 -5.21 -6.41
N CYS A 120 -1.91 -6.27 -7.23
CA CYS A 120 -1.02 -7.42 -7.09
C CYS A 120 0.39 -7.00 -7.50
N ILE A 121 1.32 -6.97 -6.55
CA ILE A 121 2.71 -6.54 -6.76
C ILE A 121 3.70 -7.72 -6.77
N TYR A 122 3.24 -8.91 -6.39
CA TYR A 122 3.98 -10.17 -6.51
C TYR A 122 3.00 -11.35 -6.56
N GLU A 123 3.27 -12.30 -7.45
CA GLU A 123 2.59 -13.60 -7.52
C GLU A 123 3.59 -14.66 -8.00
N ALA A 124 3.70 -15.77 -7.28
CA ALA A 124 4.60 -16.86 -7.62
C ALA A 124 4.08 -17.60 -8.87
N ASP A 125 4.97 -17.83 -9.83
CA ASP A 125 4.67 -18.54 -11.06
C ASP A 125 4.81 -20.06 -10.85
N PHE A 126 3.73 -20.73 -10.44
CA PHE A 126 3.73 -22.19 -10.22
C PHE A 126 3.70 -23.01 -11.53
N SER A 127 3.69 -22.35 -12.69
CA SER A 127 3.62 -22.96 -14.02
C SER A 127 4.93 -23.60 -14.51
N LYS A 128 6.06 -23.42 -13.78
CA LYS A 128 7.40 -23.88 -14.21
C LYS A 128 7.98 -25.05 -13.42
N SER A 129 7.28 -25.60 -12.43
CA SER A 129 7.78 -26.67 -11.56
C SER A 129 7.44 -28.10 -12.03
N SER A 130 6.76 -28.27 -13.16
CA SER A 130 6.34 -29.58 -13.70
C SER A 130 7.10 -30.07 -14.95
N SER A 131 8.16 -29.39 -15.39
CA SER A 131 8.99 -29.84 -16.53
C SER A 131 10.37 -30.36 -16.10
N GLY A 132 10.41 -31.28 -15.14
CA GLY A 132 11.65 -31.75 -14.52
C GLY A 132 11.60 -33.19 -13.99
N THR A 133 11.04 -34.11 -14.77
CA THR A 133 11.29 -35.56 -14.63
C THR A 133 11.29 -36.17 -16.02
N ASP A 134 12.48 -36.38 -16.55
CA ASP A 134 12.83 -37.56 -17.35
C ASP A 134 14.35 -37.62 -17.50
N HIS A 135 14.97 -38.51 -16.71
CA HIS A 135 16.03 -39.47 -17.07
C HIS A 135 16.57 -40.18 -15.83
#